data_AF-A0A0F8XZ85-F1
#
_entry.id   AF-A0A0F8XZ85-F1
#
_cell.length_a   1.000
_cell.length_b   1.000
_cell.length_c   1.000
_cell.angle_alpha   90.00
_cell.angle_beta   90.00
_cell.angle_gamma   90.00
#
_symmetry.space_group_name_H-M   'P 1'
#
loop_
_entity.id
_entity.type
_entity.pdbx_description
1 polymer ?
#
loop_
_entity_poly.entity_id
_entity_poly.type
_entity_poly.pdbx_seq_one_letter_code
_entity_poly.pdbx_strand_id
1 'polypeptide(L)' 'INVRDVSCLVTPVGCVGIPHKACLEQGIPIIAVKANTTVLNDKMPEEFIFVENYLEAAGMIAGMRAGISIDSMKGKL' A
#
# COMPACT_ATOMS: atom_id res chain seq x y z
N ILE A 1 -11.46 9.90 -14.46
CA ILE A 1 -10.68 8.96 -13.64
C ILE A 1 -9.54 8.42 -14.50
N ASN A 2 -8.32 8.90 -14.27
CA ASN A 2 -7.06 8.38 -14.83
C ASN A 2 -6.10 8.04 -13.67
N VAL A 3 -4.91 7.52 -13.97
CA VAL A 3 -3.94 7.08 -12.94
C VAL A 3 -3.51 8.18 -11.96
N ARG A 4 -3.53 9.47 -12.38
CA ARG A 4 -3.25 10.62 -11.52
C ARG A 4 -4.36 10.90 -10.49
N ASP A 5 -5.54 10.31 -10.67
CA ASP A 5 -6.64 10.42 -9.73
C ASP A 5 -6.54 9.39 -8.58
N VAL A 6 -5.51 8.54 -8.59
CA VAL A 6 -5.27 7.50 -7.58
C VAL A 6 -4.05 7.86 -6.73
N SER A 7 -4.26 8.12 -5.44
CA SER A 7 -3.19 8.47 -4.51
C SER A 7 -2.45 7.28 -3.90
N CYS A 8 -3.10 6.12 -3.80
CA CYS A 8 -2.52 4.88 -3.28
C CYS A 8 -3.40 3.67 -3.64
N LEU A 9 -2.84 2.46 -3.54
CA LEU A 9 -3.57 1.19 -3.63
C LEU A 9 -3.51 0.45 -2.29
N VAL A 10 -4.63 -0.08 -1.81
CA VAL A 10 -4.67 -0.96 -0.63
C VAL A 10 -4.95 -2.39 -1.08
N THR A 11 -4.17 -3.36 -0.58
CA THR A 11 -4.25 -4.77 -1.01
C THR A 11 -4.07 -5.73 0.18
N PRO A 12 -4.66 -6.94 0.15
CA PRO A 12 -4.20 -8.02 1.03
C PRO A 12 -2.75 -8.40 0.71
N VAL A 13 -2.04 -8.90 1.72
CA VAL A 13 -0.76 -9.59 1.52
C VAL A 13 -0.99 -10.89 0.75
N GLY A 14 -0.11 -11.20 -0.20
CA GLY A 14 -0.18 -12.42 -1.02
C GLY A 14 -1.02 -12.27 -2.30
N CYS A 15 -1.48 -11.07 -2.64
CA CYS A 15 -2.22 -10.77 -3.87
C CYS A 15 -1.46 -9.73 -4.70
N VAL A 16 -0.90 -10.14 -5.83
CA VAL A 16 -0.15 -9.25 -6.73
C VAL A 16 -0.59 -9.47 -8.18
N GLY A 17 -1.03 -8.41 -8.84
CA GLY A 17 -1.51 -8.46 -10.22
C GLY A 17 -1.14 -7.24 -11.05
N ILE A 18 -1.83 -7.10 -12.19
CA ILE A 18 -1.67 -5.97 -13.12
C ILE A 18 -1.85 -4.61 -12.42
N PRO A 19 -2.85 -4.40 -11.53
CA PRO A 19 -3.01 -3.11 -10.84
C PRO A 19 -1.78 -2.71 -10.02
N HIS A 20 -1.13 -3.68 -9.37
CA HIS A 20 0.07 -3.44 -8.57
C HIS A 20 1.26 -3.03 -9.43
N LYS A 21 1.47 -3.71 -10.57
CA LYS A 21 2.53 -3.36 -11.51
C LYS A 21 2.36 -1.93 -12.05
N ALA A 22 1.14 -1.57 -12.43
CA ALA A 22 0.84 -0.21 -12.88
C ALA A 22 1.09 0.83 -11.79
N CYS A 23 0.79 0.53 -10.52
CA CYS A 23 1.09 1.42 -9.41
C CYS A 23 2.60 1.60 -9.21
N LEU A 24 3.38 0.51 -9.23
CA LEU A 24 4.84 0.56 -9.12
C LEU A 24 5.48 1.41 -10.25
N GLU A 25 5.07 1.17 -11.50
CA GLU A 25 5.56 1.91 -12.67
C GLU A 25 5.28 3.42 -12.60
N GLN A 26 4.19 3.81 -11.91
CA GLN A 26 3.76 5.20 -11.76
C GLN A 26 4.19 5.83 -10.43
N GLY A 27 4.92 5.09 -9.58
CA GLY A 27 5.32 5.55 -8.24
C GLY A 27 4.15 5.74 -7.27
N ILE A 28 3.01 5.07 -7.51
CA ILE A 28 1.86 5.10 -6.61
C ILE A 28 2.11 4.12 -5.45
N PRO A 29 2.06 4.58 -4.18
CA PRO A 29 2.32 3.73 -3.04
C PRO A 29 1.25 2.63 -2.89
N ILE A 30 1.72 1.44 -2.56
CA ILE A 30 0.87 0.25 -2.33
C ILE A 30 0.96 -0.13 -0.86
N ILE A 31 -0.18 -0.18 -0.18
CA ILE A 31 -0.32 -0.51 1.23
C ILE A 31 -0.87 -1.94 1.34
N ALA A 32 -0.02 -2.88 1.74
CA ALA A 32 -0.35 -4.29 1.93
C ALA A 32 -0.75 -4.58 3.38
N VAL A 33 -1.95 -5.11 3.58
CA VAL A 33 -2.54 -5.36 4.90
C VAL A 33 -2.39 -6.83 5.27
N LYS A 34 -1.62 -7.12 6.34
CA LYS A 34 -1.34 -8.50 6.80
C LYS A 34 -2.57 -9.21 7.35
N ALA A 35 -3.44 -8.52 8.08
CA ALA A 35 -4.66 -9.10 8.63
C ALA A 35 -5.71 -9.46 7.56
N ASN A 36 -5.59 -8.96 6.32
CA ASN A 36 -6.46 -9.39 5.24
C ASN A 36 -5.86 -10.60 4.52
N THR A 37 -6.47 -11.76 4.72
CA THR A 37 -6.02 -13.02 4.14
C THR A 37 -6.70 -13.29 2.79
N THR A 38 -6.00 -14.00 1.92
CA THR A 38 -6.47 -14.39 0.59
C THR A 38 -6.06 -15.83 0.31
N VAL A 39 -6.73 -16.48 -0.66
CA VAL A 39 -6.34 -17.80 -1.16
C VAL A 39 -5.10 -17.75 -2.07
N LEU A 40 -4.71 -16.55 -2.49
CA LEU A 40 -3.51 -16.31 -3.28
C LEU A 40 -2.25 -16.35 -2.40
N ASN A 41 -1.11 -16.65 -3.01
CA ASN A 41 0.19 -16.71 -2.34
C ASN A 41 1.29 -16.12 -3.23
N ASP A 42 0.98 -14.95 -3.81
CA ASP A 42 1.90 -14.25 -4.70
C ASP A 42 3.07 -13.67 -3.91
N LYS A 43 4.27 -13.69 -4.52
CA LYS A 43 5.44 -13.02 -3.94
C LYS A 43 5.22 -11.50 -3.96
N MET A 44 5.35 -10.88 -2.78
CA MET A 44 5.18 -9.44 -2.63
C MET A 44 6.50 -8.70 -2.94
N PRO A 45 6.47 -7.61 -3.73
CA PRO A 45 7.60 -6.70 -3.92
C PRO A 45 7.98 -6.00 -2.61
N GLU A 46 9.28 -5.68 -2.45
CA GLU A 46 9.82 -5.04 -1.24
C GLU A 46 9.42 -3.56 -1.13
N GLU A 47 9.06 -2.94 -2.26
CA GLU A 47 8.60 -1.56 -2.37
C GLU A 47 7.22 -1.34 -1.73
N PHE A 48 6.50 -2.41 -1.40
CA PHE A 48 5.19 -2.33 -0.76
C PHE A 48 5.32 -1.86 0.69
N ILE A 49 4.30 -1.15 1.15
CA ILE A 49 4.19 -0.68 2.52
C ILE A 49 3.35 -1.71 3.27
N PHE A 50 3.98 -2.48 4.15
CA PHE A 50 3.27 -3.48 4.95
C PHE A 50 2.72 -2.86 6.23
N VAL A 51 1.45 -3.12 6.52
CA VAL A 51 0.76 -2.73 7.75
C VAL A 51 0.05 -3.94 8.35
N GLU A 52 -0.15 -3.95 9.66
CA GLU A 52 -0.78 -5.09 10.34
C GLU A 52 -2.27 -5.18 10.02
N ASN A 53 -2.97 -4.03 9.95
CA ASN A 53 -4.43 -4.00 9.85
C ASN A 53 -4.92 -2.77 9.08
N TYR A 54 -6.24 -2.71 8.86
CA TYR A 54 -6.86 -1.61 8.11
C TYR A 54 -6.89 -0.27 8.86
N LEU A 55 -6.80 -0.27 10.19
CA LEU A 55 -6.71 0.96 10.96
C LEU A 55 -5.37 1.67 10.68
N GLU A 56 -4.29 0.90 10.61
CA GLU A 56 -2.98 1.41 10.18
C GLU A 56 -3.01 1.89 8.72
N ALA A 57 -3.62 1.14 7.81
CA ALA A 57 -3.80 1.58 6.42
C ALA A 57 -4.55 2.93 6.34
N ALA A 58 -5.63 3.07 7.10
CA ALA A 58 -6.39 4.33 7.17
C ALA A 58 -5.55 5.47 7.76
N GLY A 59 -4.74 5.19 8.79
CA GLY A 59 -3.78 6.13 9.37
C GLY A 59 -2.75 6.62 8.35
N MET A 60 -2.18 5.71 7.55
CA MET A 60 -1.26 6.05 6.46
C MET A 60 -1.92 6.97 5.43
N ILE A 61 -3.13 6.64 4.98
CA ILE A 61 -3.88 7.47 4.02
C ILE A 61 -4.19 8.85 4.60
N ALA A 62 -4.59 8.92 5.87
CA ALA A 62 -4.86 10.19 6.56
C ALA A 62 -3.60 11.04 6.69
N GLY A 63 -2.46 10.44 7.06
CA GLY A 63 -1.18 11.13 7.17
C GLY A 63 -0.67 11.62 5.82
N MET A 64 -0.77 10.81 4.75
CA MET A 64 -0.44 11.24 3.39
C MET A 64 -1.27 12.45 2.97
N ARG A 65 -2.59 12.43 3.24
CA ARG A 65 -3.48 13.57 2.97
C ARG A 65 -3.13 14.82 3.77
N ALA A 66 -2.56 14.65 4.97
CA ALA A 66 -2.06 15.75 5.81
C ALA A 66 -0.66 16.25 5.39
N GLY A 67 -0.05 15.67 4.35
CA GLY A 67 1.30 16.03 3.88
C GLY A 67 2.43 15.40 4.69
N ILE A 68 2.15 14.37 5.49
CA ILE A 68 3.15 13.63 6.25
C ILE A 68 3.81 12.61 5.32
N SER A 69 5.15 12.57 5.31
CA SER A 69 5.88 11.59 4.52
C SER A 69 5.68 10.17 5.03
N ILE A 70 5.70 9.21 4.12
CA ILE A 70 5.54 7.79 4.44
C ILE A 70 6.65 7.31 5.39
N ASP A 71 7.89 7.78 5.19
CA ASP A 71 9.03 7.39 6.02
C ASP A 71 8.91 7.89 7.46
N SER A 72 8.28 9.05 7.69
CA SER A 72 8.02 9.53 9.06
C SER A 72 6.95 8.70 9.78
N MET A 73 6.06 8.04 9.05
CA MET A 73 5.00 7.20 9.63
C MET A 73 5.42 5.74 9.84
N LYS A 74 6.39 5.23 9.05
CA LYS A 74 6.87 3.84 9.13
C LYS A 74 7.57 3.47 10.45
N GLY A 75 7.81 4.44 11.34
CA GLY A 75 8.58 4.24 12.57
C GLY A 75 10.05 3.92 12.28
N LYS A 76 10.93 4.11 13.28
CA LYS A 76 12.29 3.56 13.19
C LYS A 76 12.21 2.08 13.58
N LEU A 77 12.41 1.17 12.63
CA LEU A 77 12.80 -0.21 12.91
C LEU A 77 14.26 -0.24 13.38
#